data_AF-A0A7Y5QQK2-F1
#
_entry.id   AF-A0A7Y5QQK2-F1
#
_cell.length_a   1.000
_cell.length_b   1.000
_cell.length_c   1.000
_cell.angle_alpha   90.00
_cell.angle_beta   90.00
_cell.angle_gamma   90.00
#
_symmetry.space_group_name_H-M   'P 1'
#
loop_
_entity.id
_entity.type
_entity.pdbx_description
1 polymer ?
#
loop_
_entity_poly.entity_id
_entity_poly.type
_entity_poly.pdbx_seq_one_letter_code
_entity_poly.pdbx_strand_id
1 'polypeptide(L)'
;GGGGGGGGGFGGFGGGGTAGPHVVPGNYAVALIAGGQALDTKPMRIIMDPEARLAGAERTRWNAIATELHDAHRRGIGVQTALNALHPQMADVAGKIGAAANVPANLKSQFETLNRDYEAVRVKFGVPLAGPGAGGRGGGGGGGGGGGGRAGGAPDQNVVNRIAAAKNGVMAIWEPPSDAVTRQAATARTMLTTAMSEANGVLARARTLGAALRQYNLTLNVP
;
A
#
# COMPACT_ATOMS: atom_id res chain seq x y z
N GLY A 1 -40.21 1.99 -3.15
CA GLY A 1 -39.63 2.48 -4.42
C GLY A 1 -38.40 3.28 -4.09
N GLY A 2 -37.25 2.87 -4.61
CA GLY A 2 -35.95 3.44 -4.27
C GLY A 2 -35.57 4.65 -5.12
N GLY A 3 -34.87 5.57 -4.49
CA GLY A 3 -33.93 6.53 -5.08
C GLY A 3 -32.81 6.69 -4.05
N GLY A 4 -31.53 6.79 -4.35
CA GLY A 4 -30.86 7.27 -5.55
C GLY A 4 -29.69 8.12 -5.04
N GLY A 5 -28.47 7.84 -5.47
CA GLY A 5 -27.30 8.68 -5.17
C GLY A 5 -26.23 8.07 -4.28
N GLY A 6 -25.62 6.96 -4.71
CA GLY A 6 -24.33 6.50 -4.17
C GLY A 6 -23.19 7.30 -4.77
N GLY A 7 -22.92 8.50 -4.23
CA GLY A 7 -21.72 9.26 -4.54
C GLY A 7 -20.51 8.63 -3.86
N GLY A 8 -19.74 7.85 -4.62
CA GLY A 8 -18.45 7.32 -4.20
C GLY A 8 -17.45 8.44 -3.96
N GLY A 9 -17.26 8.82 -2.70
CA GLY A 9 -16.21 9.73 -2.28
C GLY A 9 -14.84 9.08 -2.44
N PHE A 10 -14.15 9.41 -3.54
CA PHE A 10 -12.73 9.14 -3.69
C PHE A 10 -11.92 10.02 -2.73
N GLY A 11 -11.13 9.35 -1.89
CA GLY A 11 -9.92 9.82 -1.19
C GLY A 11 -9.75 11.32 -0.93
N GLY A 12 -9.91 11.70 0.33
CA GLY A 12 -9.76 13.06 0.85
C GLY A 12 -8.49 13.79 0.40
N PHE A 13 -8.70 15.06 0.07
CA PHE A 13 -7.73 16.04 -0.34
C PHE A 13 -6.79 16.42 0.82
N GLY A 14 -5.57 15.89 0.76
CA GLY A 14 -4.37 16.37 1.45
C GLY A 14 -3.19 16.19 0.50
N GLY A 15 -2.86 17.25 -0.23
CA GLY A 15 -2.09 17.25 -1.48
C GLY A 15 -0.73 16.51 -1.43
N GLY A 16 -0.52 15.62 -2.40
CA GLY A 16 0.78 15.04 -2.76
C GLY A 16 0.81 13.51 -2.85
N GLY A 17 0.10 12.81 -1.96
CA GLY A 17 0.20 11.34 -1.84
C GLY A 17 -0.40 10.56 -3.02
N THR A 18 -1.53 11.03 -3.56
CA THR A 18 -2.31 10.35 -4.62
C THR A 18 -2.02 10.86 -6.03
N ALA A 19 -1.39 12.04 -6.18
CA ALA A 19 -1.04 12.59 -7.48
C ALA A 19 -0.12 11.61 -8.24
N GLY A 20 -0.48 11.30 -9.48
CA GLY A 20 0.37 10.52 -10.38
C GLY A 20 1.56 11.36 -10.88
N PRO A 21 2.65 10.71 -11.34
CA PRO A 21 3.72 11.41 -12.04
C PRO A 21 3.20 12.17 -13.26
N HIS A 22 3.81 13.33 -13.55
CA HIS A 22 3.55 14.03 -14.81
C HIS A 22 4.06 13.19 -16.01
N VAL A 23 3.41 13.33 -17.15
CA VAL A 23 3.87 12.73 -18.42
C VAL A 23 5.05 13.53 -18.99
N VAL A 24 5.85 12.89 -19.85
CA VAL A 24 6.94 13.57 -20.57
C VAL A 24 6.38 14.43 -21.71
N PRO A 25 7.05 15.53 -22.10
CA PRO A 25 6.71 16.24 -23.33
C PRO A 25 6.77 15.31 -24.55
N GLY A 26 5.81 15.45 -25.46
CA GLY A 26 5.66 14.55 -26.60
C GLY A 26 4.32 14.69 -27.30
N ASN A 27 4.12 13.87 -28.34
CA ASN A 27 2.86 13.77 -29.05
C ASN A 27 2.04 12.61 -28.47
N TYR A 28 0.80 12.90 -28.13
CA TYR A 28 -0.15 11.98 -27.51
C TYR A 28 -1.45 11.96 -28.33
N ALA A 29 -2.23 10.91 -28.11
CA ALA A 29 -3.62 10.84 -28.53
C ALA A 29 -4.49 10.72 -27.28
N VAL A 30 -5.52 11.56 -27.17
CA VAL A 30 -6.49 11.53 -26.08
C VAL A 30 -7.76 10.89 -26.61
N ALA A 31 -8.17 9.78 -26.01
CA ALA A 31 -9.40 9.08 -26.37
C ALA A 31 -10.52 9.36 -25.35
N LEU A 32 -11.72 9.67 -25.84
CA LEU A 32 -12.93 9.68 -25.03
C LEU A 32 -13.50 8.26 -24.99
N ILE A 33 -13.50 7.63 -23.82
CA ILE A 33 -14.05 6.28 -23.65
C ILE A 33 -15.42 6.35 -22.99
N ALA A 34 -16.43 5.71 -23.58
CA ALA A 34 -17.72 5.46 -22.94
C ALA A 34 -18.16 4.01 -23.20
N GLY A 35 -18.67 3.33 -22.17
CA GLY A 35 -19.06 1.92 -22.29
C GLY A 35 -17.92 0.97 -22.68
N GLY A 36 -16.67 1.33 -22.41
CA GLY A 36 -15.50 0.55 -22.81
C GLY A 36 -15.06 0.72 -24.27
N GLN A 37 -15.74 1.56 -25.05
CA GLN A 37 -15.39 1.87 -26.43
C GLN A 37 -14.83 3.29 -26.56
N ALA A 38 -13.82 3.47 -27.40
CA ALA A 38 -13.33 4.79 -27.78
C ALA A 38 -14.32 5.45 -28.75
N LEU A 39 -14.98 6.50 -28.28
CA LEU A 39 -15.96 7.27 -29.05
C LEU A 39 -15.30 8.31 -29.97
N ASP A 40 -14.19 8.88 -29.54
CA ASP A 40 -13.40 9.86 -30.30
C ASP A 40 -11.94 9.78 -29.86
N THR A 41 -11.01 10.21 -30.71
CA THR A 41 -9.58 10.30 -30.40
C THR A 41 -8.97 11.51 -31.10
N LYS A 42 -8.35 12.41 -30.32
CA LYS A 42 -7.70 13.62 -30.85
C LYS A 42 -6.21 13.67 -30.53
N PRO A 43 -5.37 14.15 -31.46
CA PRO A 43 -3.96 14.37 -31.18
C PRO A 43 -3.79 15.55 -30.23
N MET A 44 -2.80 15.45 -29.35
CA MET A 44 -2.41 16.48 -28.40
C MET A 44 -0.88 16.51 -28.29
N ARG A 45 -0.29 17.69 -28.35
CA ARG A 45 1.14 17.87 -28.12
C ARG A 45 1.37 18.48 -26.74
N ILE A 46 2.15 17.80 -25.92
CA ILE A 46 2.62 18.30 -24.63
C ILE A 46 4.01 18.89 -24.88
N ILE A 47 4.17 20.17 -24.54
CA ILE A 47 5.46 20.87 -24.58
C ILE A 47 5.99 21.03 -23.17
N MET A 48 7.32 21.13 -23.07
CA MET A 48 7.96 21.46 -21.80
C MET A 48 7.72 22.95 -21.49
N ASP A 49 7.60 23.28 -20.20
CA ASP A 49 7.68 24.66 -19.75
C ASP A 49 9.05 25.25 -20.20
N PRO A 50 9.07 26.37 -20.95
CA PRO A 50 10.31 27.00 -21.40
C PRO A 50 11.30 27.35 -20.28
N GLU A 51 10.83 27.55 -19.04
CA GLU A 51 11.68 27.87 -17.88
C GLU A 51 12.22 26.62 -17.17
N ALA A 52 11.78 25.42 -17.56
CA ALA A 52 12.23 24.18 -16.95
C ALA A 52 13.70 23.90 -17.28
N ARG A 53 14.51 23.75 -16.23
CA ARG A 53 15.94 23.42 -16.35
C ARG A 53 16.18 21.95 -16.68
N LEU A 54 15.27 21.06 -16.25
CA LEU A 54 15.35 19.62 -16.47
C LEU A 54 14.73 19.23 -17.81
N ALA A 55 15.54 19.04 -18.85
CA ALA A 55 15.09 18.77 -20.23
C ALA A 55 15.60 17.45 -20.83
N GLY A 56 15.01 17.05 -21.96
CA GLY A 56 15.50 15.93 -22.78
C GLY A 56 15.60 14.59 -22.06
N ALA A 57 16.73 13.89 -22.27
CA ALA A 57 16.98 12.55 -21.71
C ALA A 57 16.95 12.53 -20.18
N GLU A 58 17.37 13.61 -19.54
CA GLU A 58 17.38 13.71 -18.08
C GLU A 58 15.96 13.74 -17.51
N ARG A 59 15.06 14.49 -18.16
CA ARG A 59 13.64 14.50 -17.80
C ARG A 59 12.99 13.12 -17.98
N THR A 60 13.33 12.42 -19.05
CA THR A 60 12.82 11.06 -19.29
C THR A 60 13.22 10.12 -18.16
N ARG A 61 14.50 10.13 -17.76
CA ARG A 61 15.01 9.31 -16.65
C ARG A 61 14.32 9.67 -15.34
N TRP A 62 14.08 10.95 -15.10
CA TRP A 62 13.39 11.44 -13.91
C TRP A 62 11.95 10.95 -13.82
N ASN A 63 11.19 11.12 -14.90
CA ASN A 63 9.81 10.65 -14.97
C ASN A 63 9.73 9.12 -14.78
N ALA A 64 10.71 8.37 -15.27
CA ALA A 64 10.80 6.93 -15.02
C ALA A 64 10.93 6.62 -13.52
N ILE A 65 11.84 7.30 -12.81
CA ILE A 65 12.00 7.13 -11.35
C ILE A 65 10.70 7.48 -10.60
N ALA A 66 10.07 8.60 -10.94
CA ALA A 66 8.80 9.01 -10.33
C ALA A 66 7.69 7.96 -10.55
N THR A 67 7.63 7.38 -11.75
CA THR A 67 6.68 6.32 -12.12
C THR A 67 6.97 5.03 -11.36
N GLU A 68 8.22 4.60 -11.30
CA GLU A 68 8.62 3.43 -10.53
C GLU A 68 8.28 3.56 -9.04
N LEU A 69 8.51 4.74 -8.44
CA LEU A 69 8.14 5.02 -7.05
C LEU A 69 6.63 5.05 -6.85
N HIS A 70 5.86 5.58 -7.80
CA HIS A 70 4.41 5.56 -7.76
C HIS A 70 3.85 4.14 -7.84
N ASP A 71 4.37 3.30 -8.73
CA ASP A 71 3.96 1.90 -8.85
C ASP A 71 4.39 1.07 -7.65
N ALA A 72 5.57 1.35 -7.09
CA ALA A 72 6.00 0.80 -5.80
C ALA A 72 5.02 1.18 -4.68
N HIS A 73 4.64 2.46 -4.59
CA HIS A 73 3.67 2.94 -3.60
C HIS A 73 2.33 2.21 -3.72
N ARG A 74 1.79 2.09 -4.95
CA ARG A 74 0.53 1.38 -5.22
C ARG A 74 0.59 -0.08 -4.79
N ARG A 75 1.68 -0.78 -5.11
CA ARG A 75 1.89 -2.17 -4.69
C ARG A 75 1.97 -2.31 -3.17
N GLY A 76 2.67 -1.39 -2.50
CA GLY A 76 2.75 -1.33 -1.04
C GLY A 76 1.37 -1.17 -0.39
N ILE A 77 0.53 -0.28 -0.91
CA ILE A 77 -0.86 -0.10 -0.44
C ILE A 77 -1.69 -1.38 -0.64
N GLY A 78 -1.50 -2.10 -1.76
CA GLY A 78 -2.17 -3.38 -2.00
C GLY A 78 -1.86 -4.41 -0.92
N VAL A 79 -0.58 -4.56 -0.56
CA VAL A 79 -0.15 -5.48 0.51
C VAL A 79 -0.65 -5.01 1.88
N GLN A 80 -0.55 -3.71 2.19
CA GLN A 80 -1.09 -3.13 3.42
C GLN A 80 -2.59 -3.44 3.58
N THR A 81 -3.36 -3.34 2.49
CA THR A 81 -4.79 -3.65 2.48
C THR A 81 -5.04 -5.12 2.81
N ALA A 82 -4.29 -6.04 2.20
CA ALA A 82 -4.39 -7.47 2.49
C ALA A 82 -4.05 -7.80 3.95
N LEU A 83 -2.98 -7.21 4.49
CA LEU A 83 -2.56 -7.40 5.88
C LEU A 83 -3.59 -6.82 6.87
N ASN A 84 -4.15 -5.65 6.60
CA ASN A 84 -5.23 -5.04 7.40
C ASN A 84 -6.47 -5.94 7.43
N ALA A 85 -6.86 -6.52 6.29
CA ALA A 85 -8.02 -7.42 6.20
C ALA A 85 -7.80 -8.74 6.97
N LEU A 86 -6.55 -9.22 7.04
CA LEU A 86 -6.19 -10.42 7.78
C LEU A 86 -6.10 -10.19 9.30
N HIS A 87 -5.76 -8.97 9.74
CA HIS A 87 -5.54 -8.61 11.15
C HIS A 87 -6.63 -9.08 12.13
N PRO A 88 -7.92 -8.72 11.94
CA PRO A 88 -8.96 -9.13 12.89
C PRO A 88 -9.15 -10.64 12.96
N GLN A 89 -8.86 -11.36 11.88
CA GLN A 89 -9.00 -12.81 11.82
C GLN A 89 -7.86 -13.51 12.56
N MET A 90 -6.64 -12.98 12.48
CA MET A 90 -5.52 -13.44 13.29
C MET A 90 -5.80 -13.25 14.78
N ALA A 91 -6.33 -12.09 15.18
CA ALA A 91 -6.72 -11.83 16.57
C ALA A 91 -7.83 -12.77 17.07
N ASP A 92 -8.86 -13.00 16.25
CA ASP A 92 -9.97 -13.90 16.58
C ASP A 92 -9.50 -15.36 16.75
N VAL A 93 -8.69 -15.87 15.82
CA VAL A 93 -8.14 -17.23 15.91
C VAL A 93 -7.22 -17.35 17.13
N ALA A 94 -6.38 -16.35 17.41
CA ALA A 94 -5.51 -16.35 18.58
C ALA A 94 -6.31 -16.48 19.89
N GLY A 95 -7.45 -15.79 20.01
CA GLY A 95 -8.33 -15.89 21.17
C GLY A 95 -9.00 -17.25 21.35
N LYS A 96 -9.24 -18.00 20.26
CA LYS A 96 -9.99 -19.27 20.28
C LYS A 96 -9.09 -20.51 20.31
N ILE A 97 -7.96 -20.48 19.58
CA ILE A 97 -7.15 -21.67 19.32
C ILE A 97 -6.47 -22.23 20.58
N GLY A 98 -6.16 -21.37 21.55
CA GLY A 98 -5.61 -21.80 22.85
C GLY A 98 -6.57 -22.74 23.59
N ALA A 99 -7.85 -22.36 23.66
CA ALA A 99 -8.90 -23.10 24.34
C ALA A 99 -9.44 -24.32 23.56
N ALA A 100 -9.15 -24.42 22.26
CA ALA A 100 -9.64 -25.50 21.42
C ALA A 100 -8.93 -26.83 21.72
N ALA A 101 -9.58 -27.72 22.48
CA ALA A 101 -9.03 -29.03 22.86
C ALA A 101 -8.90 -30.02 21.68
N ASN A 102 -9.72 -29.84 20.64
CA ASN A 102 -9.73 -30.67 19.44
C ASN A 102 -8.66 -30.28 18.40
N VAL A 103 -7.95 -29.16 18.57
CA VAL A 103 -6.90 -28.72 17.64
C VAL A 103 -5.56 -29.38 18.02
N PRO A 104 -4.90 -30.12 17.10
CA PRO A 104 -3.59 -30.72 17.34
C PRO A 104 -2.53 -29.71 17.78
N ALA A 105 -1.65 -30.11 18.72
CA ALA A 105 -0.59 -29.25 19.25
C ALA A 105 0.32 -28.65 18.17
N ASN A 106 0.62 -29.42 17.11
CA ASN A 106 1.39 -28.94 15.96
C ASN A 106 0.72 -27.73 15.27
N LEU A 107 -0.61 -27.76 15.07
CA LEU A 107 -1.32 -26.64 14.43
C LEU A 107 -1.36 -25.40 15.33
N LYS A 108 -1.44 -25.58 16.66
CA LYS A 108 -1.32 -24.47 17.61
C LYS A 108 0.05 -23.79 17.52
N SER A 109 1.12 -24.59 17.52
CA SER A 109 2.49 -24.07 17.39
C SER A 109 2.75 -23.39 16.03
N GLN A 110 2.21 -23.94 14.94
CA GLN A 110 2.28 -23.32 13.61
C GLN A 110 1.54 -21.99 13.58
N PHE A 111 0.37 -21.90 14.23
CA PHE A 111 -0.38 -20.66 14.34
C PHE A 111 0.36 -19.62 15.17
N GLU A 112 0.93 -19.98 16.32
CA GLU A 112 1.71 -19.06 17.15
C GLU A 112 2.91 -18.49 16.39
N THR A 113 3.61 -19.34 15.63
CA THR A 113 4.72 -18.93 14.76
C THR A 113 4.23 -17.98 13.66
N LEU A 114 3.15 -18.33 12.96
CA LEU A 114 2.53 -17.47 11.95
C LEU A 114 2.13 -16.11 12.53
N ASN A 115 1.52 -16.11 13.72
CA ASN A 115 1.07 -14.90 14.39
C ASN A 115 2.26 -13.98 14.72
N ARG A 116 3.36 -14.53 15.23
CA ARG A 116 4.58 -13.76 15.48
C ARG A 116 5.15 -13.14 14.21
N ASP A 117 5.24 -13.92 13.12
CA ASP A 117 5.74 -13.43 11.84
C ASP A 117 4.83 -12.35 11.24
N TYR A 118 3.51 -12.56 11.33
CA TYR A 118 2.51 -11.60 10.89
C TYR A 118 2.65 -10.27 11.65
N GLU A 119 2.75 -10.31 12.97
CA GLU A 119 2.93 -9.13 13.81
C GLU A 119 4.21 -8.36 13.45
N ALA A 120 5.31 -9.08 13.17
CA ALA A 120 6.58 -8.48 12.75
C ALA A 120 6.52 -7.83 11.36
N VAL A 121 5.70 -8.36 10.44
CA VAL A 121 5.55 -7.82 9.08
C VAL A 121 4.54 -6.69 9.03
N ARG A 122 3.38 -6.82 9.70
CA ARG A 122 2.28 -5.84 9.58
C ARG A 122 2.68 -4.43 10.02
N VAL A 123 3.58 -4.31 11.00
CA VAL A 123 4.13 -3.03 11.46
C VAL A 123 4.95 -2.32 10.39
N LYS A 124 5.64 -3.07 9.50
CA LYS A 124 6.38 -2.52 8.35
C LYS A 124 5.47 -1.86 7.34
N PHE A 125 4.18 -2.19 7.35
CA PHE A 125 3.14 -1.60 6.49
C PHE A 125 2.23 -0.62 7.25
N GLY A 126 2.52 -0.32 8.52
CA GLY A 126 1.72 0.61 9.32
C GLY A 126 0.34 0.10 9.72
N VAL A 127 0.12 -1.22 9.70
CA VAL A 127 -1.11 -1.84 10.19
C VAL A 127 -1.14 -1.71 11.73
N PRO A 128 -2.20 -1.15 12.35
CA PRO A 128 -2.25 -0.88 13.79
C PRO A 128 -2.29 -2.17 14.63
N LEU A 129 -1.85 -2.08 15.90
CA LEU A 129 -1.89 -3.20 16.85
C LEU A 129 -3.36 -3.45 17.24
N ALA A 130 -3.75 -4.70 17.47
CA ALA A 130 -5.04 -4.99 18.09
C ALA A 130 -4.98 -4.48 19.54
N GLY A 131 -5.55 -3.30 19.80
CA GLY A 131 -5.72 -2.78 21.16
C GLY A 131 -6.90 -3.48 21.86
N PRO A 132 -6.87 -3.64 23.19
CA PRO A 132 -8.04 -4.08 23.95
C PRO A 132 -9.14 -3.02 23.81
N GLY A 133 -10.15 -3.29 22.98
CA GLY A 133 -11.24 -2.35 22.69
C GLY A 133 -11.57 -2.13 21.21
N ALA A 134 -10.89 -2.81 20.27
CA ALA A 134 -11.24 -2.76 18.84
C ALA A 134 -12.50 -3.58 18.50
N GLY A 135 -13.60 -3.32 19.19
CA GLY A 135 -14.95 -3.68 18.78
C GLY A 135 -15.61 -2.46 18.17
N GLY A 136 -15.52 -2.27 16.86
CA GLY A 136 -16.11 -1.10 16.20
C GLY A 136 -16.09 -1.22 14.68
N ARG A 137 -17.28 -1.32 14.09
CA ARG A 137 -17.54 -1.36 12.66
C ARG A 137 -17.07 -0.06 11.97
N GLY A 138 -16.40 -0.20 10.82
CA GLY A 138 -16.47 0.75 9.70
C GLY A 138 -15.37 1.82 9.58
N GLY A 139 -14.96 2.07 8.32
CA GLY A 139 -14.13 3.21 7.88
C GLY A 139 -12.63 2.89 7.91
N GLY A 140 -11.93 2.73 6.79
CA GLY A 140 -11.84 3.71 5.71
C GLY A 140 -10.47 4.37 5.83
N GLY A 141 -9.58 4.10 4.88
CA GLY A 141 -8.21 4.57 4.92
C GLY A 141 -8.08 6.10 4.94
N GLY A 142 -6.97 6.58 5.48
CA GLY A 142 -6.59 7.98 5.45
C GLY A 142 -5.17 8.15 5.97
N GLY A 143 -4.21 8.29 5.05
CA GLY A 143 -2.91 8.88 5.37
C GLY A 143 -3.05 10.40 5.45
N GLY A 144 -2.20 11.04 6.26
CA GLY A 144 -2.07 12.50 6.26
C GLY A 144 -1.44 13.00 7.55
N GLY A 145 -0.29 13.65 7.45
CA GLY A 145 0.53 14.07 8.59
C GLY A 145 -0.11 15.12 9.48
N GLY A 146 0.45 15.24 10.69
CA GLY A 146 0.34 16.42 11.54
C GLY A 146 -0.33 16.18 12.88
N GLY A 147 0.48 15.97 13.92
CA GLY A 147 0.11 16.31 15.30
C GLY A 147 -0.53 15.22 16.15
N GLY A 148 0.25 14.74 17.12
CA GLY A 148 -0.26 14.38 18.45
C GLY A 148 -1.11 13.12 18.57
N GLY A 149 -0.47 11.96 18.78
CA GLY A 149 -1.15 10.76 19.23
C GLY A 149 -0.22 9.58 19.37
N ARG A 150 0.24 9.32 20.59
CA ARG A 150 1.12 8.18 20.94
C ARG A 150 0.34 6.87 20.80
N ALA A 151 0.47 6.18 19.66
CA ALA A 151 0.37 4.71 19.55
C ALA A 151 0.59 4.27 18.09
N GLY A 152 1.77 3.73 17.76
CA GLY A 152 1.95 3.00 16.50
C GLY A 152 3.34 3.12 15.87
N GLY A 153 4.33 2.39 16.43
CA GLY A 153 5.63 2.16 15.81
C GLY A 153 6.51 3.40 15.60
N ALA A 154 7.83 3.23 15.64
CA ALA A 154 8.71 4.31 15.21
C ALA A 154 8.38 4.67 13.73
N PRO A 155 8.34 5.97 13.36
CA PRO A 155 8.10 6.42 11.98
C PRO A 155 9.07 5.81 10.95
N ASP A 156 10.16 5.20 11.44
CA ASP A 156 11.18 4.51 10.68
C ASP A 156 10.84 3.12 10.15
N GLN A 157 9.77 2.46 10.62
CA GLN A 157 9.49 1.09 10.16
C GLN A 157 8.53 1.01 8.97
N ASN A 158 7.69 2.03 8.76
CA ASN A 158 6.68 1.99 7.71
C ASN A 158 7.30 2.23 6.32
N VAL A 159 7.48 1.16 5.55
CA VAL A 159 8.10 1.20 4.22
C VAL A 159 7.21 1.87 3.17
N VAL A 160 5.88 1.83 3.35
CA VAL A 160 4.92 2.48 2.45
C VAL A 160 5.04 3.99 2.59
N ASN A 161 5.10 4.50 3.83
CA ASN A 161 5.31 5.93 4.10
C ASN A 161 6.68 6.41 3.60
N ARG A 162 7.73 5.58 3.71
CA ARG A 162 9.06 5.90 3.17
C ARG A 162 9.05 6.05 1.65
N ILE A 163 8.36 5.16 0.94
CA ILE A 163 8.17 5.27 -0.51
C ILE A 163 7.35 6.51 -0.86
N ALA A 164 6.27 6.79 -0.13
CA ALA A 164 5.45 7.99 -0.36
C ALA A 164 6.26 9.28 -0.17
N ALA A 165 7.10 9.35 0.86
CA ALA A 165 7.99 10.49 1.10
C ALA A 165 9.03 10.65 -0.02
N ALA A 166 9.69 9.55 -0.43
CA ALA A 166 10.64 9.58 -1.54
C ALA A 166 9.97 10.00 -2.86
N LYS A 167 8.77 9.48 -3.14
CA LYS A 167 7.96 9.87 -4.30
C LYS A 167 7.64 11.37 -4.27
N ASN A 168 7.19 11.90 -3.14
CA ASN A 168 6.84 13.32 -3.02
C ASN A 168 8.08 14.21 -3.16
N GLY A 169 9.21 13.82 -2.57
CA GLY A 169 10.49 14.51 -2.72
C GLY A 169 10.97 14.52 -4.17
N VAL A 170 10.79 13.41 -4.88
CA VAL A 170 11.03 13.35 -6.32
C VAL A 170 10.05 14.28 -7.05
N MET A 171 8.74 14.14 -6.89
CA MET A 171 7.79 14.95 -7.67
C MET A 171 7.82 16.46 -7.38
N ALA A 172 8.37 16.90 -6.25
CA ALA A 172 8.47 18.32 -5.90
C ALA A 172 9.59 19.07 -6.63
N ILE A 173 10.55 18.36 -7.24
CA ILE A 173 11.77 18.96 -7.80
C ILE A 173 11.62 19.10 -9.33
N TRP A 174 11.89 20.30 -9.83
CA TRP A 174 11.91 20.65 -11.27
C TRP A 174 13.34 20.86 -11.82
N GLU A 175 14.31 20.42 -11.04
CA GLU A 175 15.76 20.39 -11.29
C GLU A 175 16.28 18.94 -11.17
N PRO A 176 17.54 18.65 -11.56
CA PRO A 176 18.15 17.34 -11.31
C PRO A 176 18.10 16.97 -9.82
N PRO A 177 17.62 15.76 -9.45
CA PRO A 177 17.63 15.34 -8.05
C PRO A 177 19.05 15.26 -7.51
N SER A 178 19.22 15.67 -6.26
CA SER A 178 20.48 15.45 -5.57
C SER A 178 20.76 13.95 -5.38
N ASP A 179 22.04 13.60 -5.27
CA ASP A 179 22.48 12.22 -4.95
C ASP A 179 21.88 11.68 -3.65
N ALA A 180 21.45 12.56 -2.75
CA ALA A 180 20.77 12.16 -1.53
C ALA A 180 19.35 11.63 -1.82
N VAL A 181 18.59 12.34 -2.66
CA VAL A 181 17.21 11.96 -3.03
C VAL A 181 17.19 10.65 -3.82
N THR A 182 18.13 10.49 -4.76
CA THR A 182 18.23 9.26 -5.56
C THR A 182 18.59 8.05 -4.69
N ARG A 183 19.53 8.20 -3.75
CA ARG A 183 19.87 7.16 -2.77
C ARG A 183 18.68 6.82 -1.86
N GLN A 184 17.96 7.82 -1.35
CA GLN A 184 16.78 7.59 -0.51
C GLN A 184 15.69 6.81 -1.25
N ALA A 185 15.42 7.15 -2.52
CA ALA A 185 14.49 6.42 -3.37
C ALA A 185 14.92 4.96 -3.59
N ALA A 186 16.21 4.72 -3.86
CA ALA A 186 16.75 3.37 -4.04
C ALA A 186 16.63 2.54 -2.73
N THR A 187 17.02 3.10 -1.59
CA THR A 187 16.88 2.44 -0.29
C THR A 187 15.43 2.11 0.02
N ALA A 188 14.50 3.06 -0.17
CA ALA A 188 13.09 2.83 0.08
C ALA A 188 12.52 1.68 -0.79
N ARG A 189 12.92 1.60 -2.07
CA ARG A 189 12.53 0.52 -2.98
C ARG A 189 13.02 -0.85 -2.51
N THR A 190 14.28 -0.95 -2.10
CA THR A 190 14.85 -2.19 -1.58
C THR A 190 14.09 -2.63 -0.32
N MET A 191 13.84 -1.70 0.61
CA MET A 191 13.08 -1.99 1.83
C MET A 191 11.66 -2.48 1.53
N LEU A 192 10.95 -1.82 0.60
CA LEU A 192 9.62 -2.26 0.19
C LEU A 192 9.67 -3.66 -0.43
N THR A 193 10.64 -3.93 -1.30
CA THR A 193 10.74 -5.22 -2.00
C THR A 193 10.96 -6.36 -1.02
N THR A 194 11.85 -6.18 -0.04
CA THR A 194 12.07 -7.14 1.05
C THR A 194 10.80 -7.32 1.89
N ALA A 195 10.17 -6.23 2.34
CA ALA A 195 8.95 -6.30 3.15
C ALA A 195 7.77 -6.97 2.41
N MET A 196 7.64 -6.73 1.10
CA MET A 196 6.63 -7.40 0.27
C MET A 196 6.90 -8.90 0.15
N SER A 197 8.16 -9.32 0.02
CA SER A 197 8.53 -10.74 -0.01
C SER A 197 8.14 -11.44 1.30
N GLU A 198 8.48 -10.83 2.44
CA GLU A 198 8.10 -11.33 3.76
C GLU A 198 6.57 -11.40 3.93
N ALA A 199 5.85 -10.35 3.55
CA ALA A 199 4.38 -10.32 3.60
C ALA A 199 3.75 -11.39 2.72
N ASN A 200 4.22 -11.58 1.50
CA ASN A 200 3.74 -12.65 0.62
C ASN A 200 4.00 -14.03 1.23
N GLY A 201 5.16 -14.23 1.89
CA GLY A 201 5.46 -15.44 2.63
C GLY A 201 4.47 -15.70 3.78
N VAL A 202 4.18 -14.67 4.58
CA VAL A 202 3.18 -14.76 5.67
C VAL A 202 1.79 -15.05 5.11
N LEU A 203 1.34 -14.34 4.08
CA LEU A 203 0.03 -14.54 3.46
C LEU A 203 -0.11 -15.94 2.87
N ALA A 204 0.95 -16.48 2.25
CA ALA A 204 0.95 -17.85 1.75
C ALA A 204 0.83 -18.87 2.89
N ARG A 205 1.59 -18.72 3.98
CA ARG A 205 1.48 -19.59 5.17
C ARG A 205 0.10 -19.49 5.82
N ALA A 206 -0.47 -18.29 5.90
CA ALA A 206 -1.82 -18.07 6.42
C ALA A 206 -2.90 -18.78 5.59
N ARG A 207 -2.76 -18.83 4.25
CA ARG A 207 -3.67 -19.60 3.38
C ARG A 207 -3.62 -21.09 3.68
N THR A 208 -2.40 -21.64 3.75
CA THR A 208 -2.18 -23.07 4.04
C THR A 208 -2.72 -23.45 5.42
N LEU A 209 -2.35 -22.70 6.46
CA LEU A 209 -2.81 -22.97 7.82
C LEU A 209 -4.32 -22.71 7.97
N GLY A 210 -4.85 -21.68 7.33
CA GLY A 210 -6.28 -21.39 7.30
C GLY A 210 -7.09 -22.55 6.73
N ALA A 211 -6.61 -23.21 5.68
CA ALA A 211 -7.26 -24.41 5.15
C ALA A 211 -7.27 -25.57 6.16
N ALA A 212 -6.15 -25.79 6.88
CA ALA A 212 -6.06 -26.82 7.91
C ALA A 212 -6.91 -26.52 9.15
N LEU A 213 -7.10 -25.24 9.49
CA LEU A 213 -7.86 -24.78 10.66
C LEU A 213 -9.39 -24.82 10.45
N ARG A 214 -9.86 -24.77 9.19
CA ARG A 214 -11.30 -24.80 8.87
C ARG A 214 -12.04 -26.01 9.43
N GLN A 215 -11.40 -27.18 9.46
CA GLN A 215 -12.00 -28.40 10.03
C GLN A 215 -12.30 -28.28 11.54
N TYR A 216 -11.71 -27.29 12.21
CA TYR A 216 -11.92 -26.99 13.63
C TYR A 216 -12.78 -25.73 13.84
N ASN A 217 -13.49 -25.27 12.80
CA ASN A 217 -14.31 -24.04 12.83
C ASN A 217 -13.51 -22.76 13.11
N LEU A 218 -12.21 -22.76 12.82
CA LEU A 218 -11.34 -21.58 12.89
C LEU A 218 -11.07 -21.08 11.46
N THR A 219 -11.39 -19.81 11.20
CA THR A 219 -11.38 -19.26 9.83
C THR A 219 -10.31 -18.19 9.64
N LEU A 220 -9.52 -18.36 8.58
CA LEU A 220 -8.59 -17.37 8.04
C LEU A 220 -8.88 -17.23 6.54
N ASN A 221 -9.54 -16.14 6.18
CA ASN A 221 -9.83 -15.71 4.82
C ASN A 221 -8.75 -14.71 4.40
N VAL A 222 -7.69 -15.25 3.79
CA VAL A 222 -6.63 -14.45 3.22
C VAL A 222 -7.06 -14.00 1.81
N PRO A 223 -7.04 -12.70 1.51
CA PRO A 223 -7.36 -12.18 0.18
C PRO A 223 -6.32 -12.59 -0.88
#